data_AF-A0A1S9D0E5-F1
#
_entry.id   AF-A0A1S9D0E5-F1
#
_cell.length_a   1.000
_cell.length_b   1.000
_cell.length_c   1.000
_cell.angle_alpha   90.00
_cell.angle_beta   90.00
_cell.angle_gamma   90.00
#
_symmetry.space_group_name_H-M   'P 1'
#
loop_
_entity.id
_entity.type
_entity.pdbx_description
1 polymer ?
#
loop_
_entity_poly.entity_id
_entity_poly.type
_entity_poly.pdbx_seq_one_letter_code
_entity_poly.pdbx_strand_id
1 'polypeptide(L)'
;MMRTRLQYSPEPELRFAFDQTAEDPRDGIALFGPLDVARPYGVRAGVIGTERGIELYRRWVTWAQCPVFRQPADPSRPVFPGFSAAFRTEWAPDPCCTLTLTDDELDERLAVADAHHRVYGVVSLYADRIVASRREDESRPDLWFVVVPDRVKVHCKPKSRAPLARPHRPVGPSGMQRKLAISGAISRYSKSWKQKPRSTCTK
;
A
#
# COMPACT_ATOMS: atom_id res chain seq x y z
N MET A 1 -26.79 -48.12 -19.00
CA MET A 1 -26.90 -47.40 -17.72
C MET A 1 -25.49 -47.06 -17.27
N MET A 2 -25.02 -45.82 -17.46
CA MET A 2 -23.66 -45.44 -17.05
C MET A 2 -23.64 -45.20 -15.53
N ARG A 3 -22.80 -45.96 -14.81
CA ARG A 3 -22.58 -45.79 -13.37
C ARG A 3 -21.45 -44.79 -13.18
N THR A 4 -21.76 -43.63 -12.62
CA THR A 4 -20.77 -42.66 -12.18
C THR A 4 -19.94 -43.26 -11.04
N ARG A 5 -18.61 -43.32 -11.21
CA ARG A 5 -17.67 -43.77 -10.17
C ARG A 5 -17.10 -42.54 -9.48
N LEU A 6 -17.29 -42.44 -8.16
CA LEU A 6 -16.60 -41.45 -7.34
C LEU A 6 -15.15 -41.90 -7.14
N GLN A 7 -14.20 -41.06 -7.54
CA GLN A 7 -12.78 -41.25 -7.27
C GLN A 7 -12.35 -40.19 -6.23
N TYR A 8 -11.77 -40.65 -5.13
CA TYR A 8 -11.20 -39.79 -4.10
C TYR A 8 -9.70 -39.64 -4.36
N SER A 9 -9.23 -38.39 -4.43
CA SER A 9 -7.80 -38.06 -4.46
C SER A 9 -7.47 -37.34 -3.15
N PRO A 10 -6.46 -37.79 -2.40
CA PRO A 10 -6.02 -37.05 -1.21
C PRO A 10 -5.49 -35.67 -1.60
N GLU A 11 -5.53 -34.74 -0.64
CA GLU A 11 -4.93 -33.42 -0.78
C GLU A 11 -3.40 -33.58 -0.92
N PRO A 12 -2.75 -32.92 -1.89
CA PRO A 12 -1.31 -33.03 -2.06
C PRO A 12 -0.56 -32.30 -0.95
N GLU A 13 0.57 -32.86 -0.53
CA GLU A 13 1.50 -32.19 0.36
C GLU A 13 2.26 -31.07 -0.36
N LEU A 14 2.45 -29.93 0.31
CA LEU A 14 3.22 -28.79 -0.18
C LEU A 14 4.61 -28.80 0.46
N ARG A 15 5.65 -28.46 -0.32
CA ARG A 15 7.05 -28.41 0.14
C ARG A 15 7.50 -26.99 0.48
N PHE A 16 8.27 -26.87 1.55
CA PHE A 16 8.80 -25.62 2.10
C PHE A 16 10.31 -25.71 2.35
N ALA A 17 10.88 -24.70 3.03
CA ALA A 17 12.31 -24.66 3.33
C ALA A 17 12.78 -25.97 3.99
N PHE A 18 14.02 -26.37 3.69
CA PHE A 18 14.63 -27.60 4.23
C PHE A 18 13.83 -28.87 3.93
N ASP A 19 13.14 -28.88 2.79
CA ASP A 19 12.36 -30.01 2.29
C ASP A 19 11.24 -30.48 3.24
N GLN A 20 10.77 -29.59 4.11
CA GLN A 20 9.66 -29.87 5.00
C GLN A 20 8.33 -29.83 4.24
N THR A 21 7.34 -30.61 4.68
CA THR A 21 6.02 -30.63 4.07
C THR A 21 4.91 -30.17 5.02
N ALA A 22 3.88 -29.56 4.46
CA ALA A 22 2.63 -29.23 5.16
C ALA A 22 1.45 -29.26 4.18
N GLU A 23 0.26 -29.58 4.67
CA GLU A 23 -0.99 -29.52 3.89
C GLU A 23 -1.47 -28.07 3.71
N ASP A 24 -1.48 -27.25 4.78
CA ASP A 24 -1.87 -25.83 4.70
C ASP A 24 -0.64 -24.94 4.39
N PRO A 25 -0.69 -24.10 3.33
CA PRO A 25 0.41 -23.23 2.97
C PRO A 25 0.72 -22.13 4.01
N ARG A 26 -0.25 -21.75 4.84
CA ARG A 26 -0.07 -20.78 5.92
C ARG A 26 0.74 -21.36 7.07
N ASP A 27 0.48 -22.61 7.43
CA ASP A 27 1.27 -23.32 8.43
C ASP A 27 2.67 -23.57 7.90
N GLY A 28 2.77 -24.07 6.67
CA GLY A 28 4.06 -24.31 6.03
C GLY A 28 4.95 -23.08 5.97
N ILE A 29 4.42 -21.93 5.51
CA ILE A 29 5.19 -20.69 5.47
C ILE A 29 5.50 -20.14 6.86
N ALA A 30 4.59 -20.25 7.83
CA ALA A 30 4.80 -19.72 9.18
C ALA A 30 5.83 -20.54 9.98
N LEU A 31 5.83 -21.86 9.80
CA LEU A 31 6.71 -22.79 10.52
C LEU A 31 8.06 -22.96 9.82
N PHE A 32 8.03 -23.20 8.51
CA PHE A 32 9.22 -23.59 7.74
C PHE A 32 9.75 -22.44 6.88
N GLY A 33 8.90 -21.50 6.48
CA GLY A 33 9.28 -20.41 5.57
C GLY A 33 9.27 -20.84 4.11
N PRO A 34 9.64 -19.94 3.18
CA PRO A 34 9.58 -20.19 1.75
C PRO A 34 10.55 -21.29 1.33
N LEU A 35 10.21 -22.03 0.27
CA LEU A 35 11.08 -23.06 -0.32
C LEU A 35 12.42 -22.47 -0.78
N ASP A 36 12.38 -21.28 -1.37
CA ASP A 36 13.55 -20.57 -1.86
C ASP A 36 14.29 -19.85 -0.71
N VAL A 37 15.61 -19.79 -0.84
CA VAL A 37 16.46 -19.06 0.11
C VAL A 37 16.21 -17.56 -0.04
N ALA A 38 15.94 -16.90 1.09
CA ALA A 38 15.74 -15.46 1.15
C ALA A 38 16.94 -14.68 0.58
N ARG A 39 16.66 -13.54 -0.05
CA ARG A 39 17.71 -12.65 -0.57
C ARG A 39 18.50 -12.03 0.60
N PRO A 40 19.84 -11.96 0.53
CA PRO A 40 20.67 -11.52 1.65
C PRO A 40 20.43 -10.05 2.06
N TYR A 41 19.93 -9.21 1.17
CA TYR A 41 19.77 -7.77 1.40
C TYR A 41 18.32 -7.34 1.69
N GLY A 42 17.42 -8.29 1.97
CA GLY A 42 16.02 -7.99 2.22
C GLY A 42 15.29 -7.38 1.02
N VAL A 43 14.13 -6.76 1.29
CA VAL A 43 13.31 -6.06 0.29
C VAL A 43 13.83 -4.63 0.11
N ARG A 44 14.52 -4.39 -1.02
CA ARG A 44 14.94 -3.05 -1.45
C ARG A 44 13.77 -2.30 -2.08
N ALA A 45 12.91 -1.76 -1.22
CA ALA A 45 11.71 -1.03 -1.63
C ALA A 45 12.02 0.45 -1.93
N GLY A 46 11.46 0.96 -3.02
CA GLY A 46 11.33 2.39 -3.32
C GLY A 46 9.88 2.80 -3.20
N VAL A 47 9.61 4.02 -2.77
CA VAL A 47 8.24 4.54 -2.63
C VAL A 47 8.07 5.84 -3.41
N ILE A 48 6.93 6.02 -4.07
CA ILE A 48 6.54 7.27 -4.71
C ILE A 48 5.12 7.65 -4.29
N GLY A 49 4.91 8.92 -3.95
CA GLY A 49 3.60 9.43 -3.57
C GLY A 49 3.67 10.80 -2.92
N THR A 50 2.54 11.29 -2.43
CA THR A 50 2.53 12.49 -1.60
C THR A 50 3.14 12.23 -0.23
N GLU A 51 3.51 13.29 0.49
CA GLU A 51 4.01 13.21 1.87
C GLU A 51 3.14 12.28 2.75
N ARG A 52 1.82 12.46 2.65
CA ARG A 52 0.84 11.62 3.34
C ARG A 52 0.86 10.16 2.86
N GLY A 53 1.01 9.94 1.55
CA GLY A 53 1.11 8.60 0.99
C GLY A 53 2.34 7.84 1.47
N ILE A 54 3.48 8.53 1.54
CA ILE A 54 4.74 7.99 2.04
C ILE A 54 4.63 7.60 3.52
N GLU A 55 4.01 8.46 4.34
CA GLU A 55 3.74 8.15 5.75
C GLU A 55 2.83 6.91 5.90
N LEU A 56 1.79 6.79 5.07
CA LEU A 56 0.90 5.62 5.06
C LEU A 56 1.65 4.34 4.68
N TYR A 57 2.55 4.42 3.70
CA TYR A 57 3.43 3.30 3.35
C TYR A 57 4.26 2.86 4.56
N ARG A 58 4.98 3.78 5.20
CA ARG A 58 5.82 3.46 6.37
C ARG A 58 5.00 2.74 7.46
N ARG A 59 3.83 3.29 7.79
CA ARG A 59 2.92 2.70 8.79
C ARG A 59 2.40 1.33 8.37
N TRP A 60 2.09 1.14 7.09
CA TRP A 60 1.59 -0.14 6.58
C TRP A 60 2.69 -1.21 6.61
N VAL A 61 3.92 -0.88 6.21
CA VAL A 61 5.04 -1.82 6.30
C VAL A 61 5.31 -2.17 7.76
N THR A 62 5.36 -1.20 8.67
CA THR A 62 5.48 -1.48 10.11
C THR A 62 4.39 -2.43 10.60
N TRP A 63 3.13 -2.22 10.18
CA TRP A 63 2.03 -3.11 10.55
C TRP A 63 2.16 -4.51 9.92
N ALA A 64 2.61 -4.61 8.67
CA ALA A 64 2.79 -5.88 7.98
C ALA A 64 3.88 -6.76 8.60
N GLN A 65 4.80 -6.16 9.37
CA GLN A 65 5.78 -6.89 10.17
C GLN A 65 5.20 -7.52 11.44
N CYS A 66 3.98 -7.16 11.82
CA CYS A 66 3.39 -7.59 13.08
C CYS A 66 2.45 -8.79 12.88
N PRO A 67 2.28 -9.64 13.91
CA PRO A 67 1.36 -10.75 13.82
C PRO A 67 -0.09 -10.30 13.61
N VAL A 68 -0.81 -10.99 12.73
CA VAL A 68 -2.22 -10.72 12.44
C VAL A 68 -3.09 -11.76 13.12
N PHE A 69 -3.77 -11.32 14.18
CA PHE A 69 -4.69 -12.14 14.95
C PHE A 69 -6.12 -12.02 14.43
N ARG A 70 -6.82 -13.15 14.39
CA ARG A 70 -8.27 -13.18 14.12
C ARG A 70 -9.03 -13.12 15.44
N GLN A 71 -10.13 -12.36 15.45
CA GLN A 71 -11.06 -12.30 16.58
C GLN A 71 -12.49 -12.59 16.06
N PRO A 72 -13.13 -13.68 16.53
CA PRO A 72 -12.59 -14.71 17.44
C PRO A 72 -11.46 -15.54 16.81
N ALA A 73 -10.67 -16.21 17.64
CA ALA A 73 -9.65 -17.15 17.18
C ALA A 73 -10.31 -18.31 16.43
N ASP A 74 -9.67 -18.76 15.35
CA ASP A 74 -10.17 -19.79 14.45
C ASP A 74 -9.05 -20.82 14.25
N PRO A 75 -9.17 -22.04 14.82
CA PRO A 75 -8.13 -23.07 14.69
C PRO A 75 -7.81 -23.45 13.25
N SER A 76 -8.76 -23.26 12.32
CA SER A 76 -8.54 -23.53 10.88
C SER A 76 -7.74 -22.43 10.17
N ARG A 77 -7.39 -21.36 10.88
CA ARG A 77 -6.64 -20.22 10.34
C ARG A 77 -5.52 -19.83 11.28
N PRO A 78 -4.31 -20.38 11.08
CA PRO A 78 -3.16 -20.02 11.88
C PRO A 78 -2.90 -18.52 11.84
N VAL A 79 -2.31 -18.02 12.92
CA VAL A 79 -1.89 -16.61 13.04
C VAL A 79 -0.78 -16.35 12.04
N PHE A 80 -0.91 -15.29 11.25
CA PHE A 80 0.20 -14.85 10.41
C PHE A 80 1.23 -14.15 11.31
N PRO A 81 2.49 -14.62 11.39
CA PRO A 81 3.46 -14.11 12.36
C PRO A 81 4.04 -12.73 12.02
N GLY A 82 3.77 -12.23 10.81
CA GLY A 82 4.40 -11.02 10.27
C GLY A 82 5.33 -11.35 9.11
N PHE A 83 5.56 -10.37 8.22
CA PHE A 83 6.29 -10.59 6.97
C PHE A 83 7.70 -11.13 7.18
N SER A 84 8.53 -10.45 7.99
CA SER A 84 9.93 -10.86 8.16
C SER A 84 10.06 -12.23 8.82
N ALA A 85 9.14 -12.57 9.74
CA ALA A 85 9.12 -13.88 10.40
C ALA A 85 8.73 -15.00 9.42
N ALA A 86 7.67 -14.81 8.64
CA ALA A 86 7.18 -15.82 7.69
C ALA A 86 8.14 -16.02 6.50
N PHE A 87 8.69 -14.93 5.95
CA PHE A 87 9.50 -14.99 4.73
C PHE A 87 11.00 -14.99 4.98
N ARG A 88 11.44 -14.90 6.24
CA ARG A 88 12.85 -14.82 6.64
C ARG A 88 13.63 -13.74 5.88
N THR A 89 12.92 -12.66 5.55
CA THR A 89 13.41 -11.57 4.69
C THR A 89 13.05 -10.26 5.34
N GLU A 90 14.05 -9.43 5.63
CA GLU A 90 13.81 -8.11 6.18
C GLU A 90 13.10 -7.20 5.18
N TRP A 91 12.14 -6.42 5.66
CA TRP A 91 11.53 -5.35 4.87
C TRP A 91 11.38 -4.10 5.73
N ALA A 92 12.35 -3.21 5.57
CA ALA A 92 12.43 -1.98 6.33
C ALA A 92 11.25 -1.04 6.00
N PRO A 93 10.61 -0.43 7.02
CA PRO A 93 9.62 0.62 6.80
C PRO A 93 10.19 1.84 6.10
N ASP A 94 11.48 2.14 6.30
CA ASP A 94 12.16 3.20 5.58
C ASP A 94 12.68 2.67 4.23
N PRO A 95 12.19 3.21 3.10
CA PRO A 95 12.55 2.72 1.77
C PRO A 95 13.92 3.24 1.35
N CYS A 96 14.63 2.47 0.53
CA CYS A 96 15.95 2.85 0.01
C CYS A 96 15.92 4.03 -0.97
N CYS A 97 14.74 4.36 -1.51
CA CYS A 97 14.52 5.53 -2.36
C CYS A 97 13.10 6.05 -2.10
N THR A 98 12.97 7.37 -1.94
CA THR A 98 11.68 8.06 -1.73
C THR A 98 11.53 9.17 -2.76
N LEU A 99 10.47 9.09 -3.57
CA LEU A 99 10.10 10.12 -4.53
C LEU A 99 8.83 10.84 -4.05
N THR A 100 8.99 12.06 -3.58
CA THR A 100 7.87 12.87 -3.10
C THR A 100 7.23 13.65 -4.24
N LEU A 101 5.91 13.55 -4.35
CA LEU A 101 5.07 14.38 -5.19
C LEU A 101 4.35 15.41 -4.32
N THR A 102 4.31 16.67 -4.74
CA THR A 102 3.51 17.68 -4.05
C THR A 102 2.02 17.49 -4.36
N ASP A 103 1.15 17.91 -3.44
CA ASP A 103 -0.28 17.85 -3.70
C ASP A 103 -0.65 18.73 -4.91
N ASP A 104 -0.03 19.91 -5.05
CA ASP A 104 -0.30 20.86 -6.13
C ASP A 104 0.06 20.32 -7.52
N GLU A 105 1.20 19.63 -7.69
CA GLU A 105 1.54 18.95 -8.95
C GLU A 105 0.47 17.94 -9.37
N LEU A 106 -0.06 17.19 -8.40
CA LEU A 106 -1.12 16.21 -8.68
C LEU A 106 -2.43 16.91 -9.02
N ASP A 107 -2.76 17.97 -8.29
CA ASP A 107 -4.03 18.68 -8.44
C ASP A 107 -4.10 19.49 -9.75
N GLU A 108 -2.97 20.00 -10.24
CA GLU A 108 -2.85 20.59 -11.57
C GLU A 108 -3.22 19.57 -12.66
N ARG A 109 -2.68 18.35 -12.58
CA ARG A 109 -3.01 17.28 -13.54
C ARG A 109 -4.45 16.82 -13.42
N LEU A 110 -5.00 16.77 -12.21
CA LEU A 110 -6.40 16.40 -11.97
C LEU A 110 -7.39 17.46 -12.47
N ALA A 111 -6.99 18.72 -12.59
CA ALA A 111 -7.84 19.81 -13.07
C ALA A 111 -8.09 19.78 -14.59
N VAL A 112 -7.32 18.99 -15.36
CA VAL A 112 -7.49 18.85 -16.81
C VAL A 112 -8.90 18.33 -17.12
N ALA A 113 -9.65 19.05 -17.97
CA ALA A 113 -11.05 18.72 -18.27
C ALA A 113 -11.19 17.39 -19.02
N ASP A 114 -10.36 17.18 -20.04
CA ASP A 114 -10.34 15.95 -20.83
C ASP A 114 -9.87 14.76 -19.98
N ALA A 115 -10.64 13.67 -20.00
CA ALA A 115 -10.39 12.52 -19.14
C ALA A 115 -9.14 11.74 -19.55
N HIS A 116 -8.87 11.62 -20.86
CA HIS A 116 -7.71 10.88 -21.36
C HIS A 116 -6.42 11.62 -21.01
N HIS A 117 -6.36 12.93 -21.28
CA HIS A 117 -5.23 13.76 -20.92
C HIS A 117 -5.01 13.85 -19.41
N ARG A 118 -6.09 13.89 -18.61
CA ARG A 118 -5.99 13.87 -17.14
C ARG A 118 -5.35 12.58 -16.62
N VAL A 119 -5.84 11.42 -17.06
CA VAL A 119 -5.28 10.11 -16.66
C VAL A 119 -3.84 9.98 -17.12
N TYR A 120 -3.57 10.31 -18.39
CA TYR A 120 -2.23 10.28 -18.95
C TYR A 120 -1.29 11.18 -18.14
N GLY A 121 -1.69 12.43 -17.88
CA GLY A 121 -0.88 13.39 -17.14
C GLY A 121 -0.55 12.95 -15.71
N VAL A 122 -1.47 12.27 -15.02
CA VAL A 122 -1.20 11.70 -13.69
C VAL A 122 -0.25 10.50 -13.82
N VAL A 123 -0.52 9.55 -14.73
CA VAL A 123 0.33 8.36 -14.89
C VAL A 123 1.75 8.76 -15.28
N SER A 124 1.92 9.68 -16.23
CA SER A 124 3.23 10.20 -16.63
C SER A 124 3.94 10.88 -15.46
N LEU A 125 3.26 11.66 -14.62
CA LEU A 125 3.87 12.28 -13.43
C LEU A 125 4.56 11.24 -12.54
N TYR A 126 3.92 10.09 -12.28
CA TYR A 126 4.52 9.03 -11.49
C TYR A 126 5.62 8.28 -12.27
N ALA A 127 5.33 7.88 -13.51
CA ALA A 127 6.23 7.07 -14.33
C ALA A 127 7.54 7.81 -14.63
N ASP A 128 7.45 9.08 -15.02
CA ASP A 128 8.61 9.89 -15.41
C ASP A 128 9.55 10.09 -14.21
N ARG A 129 9.00 10.30 -13.00
CA ARG A 129 9.81 10.41 -11.77
C ARG A 129 10.55 9.11 -11.43
N ILE A 130 9.89 7.96 -11.57
CA ILE A 130 10.53 6.65 -11.36
C ILE A 130 11.62 6.39 -12.41
N VAL A 131 11.37 6.75 -13.67
CA VAL A 131 12.36 6.57 -14.75
C VAL A 131 13.55 7.50 -14.57
N ALA A 132 13.32 8.75 -14.15
CA ALA A 132 14.38 9.71 -13.86
C ALA A 132 15.25 9.24 -12.69
N SER A 133 14.66 8.74 -11.60
CA SER A 133 15.44 8.32 -10.42
C SER A 133 16.39 7.15 -10.72
N ARG A 134 16.07 6.28 -11.69
CA ARG A 134 16.98 5.20 -12.12
C ARG A 134 18.30 5.69 -12.72
N ARG A 135 18.34 6.93 -13.23
CA ARG A 135 19.53 7.53 -13.83
C ARG A 135 20.41 8.23 -12.79
N GLU A 136 19.80 8.72 -11.71
CA GLU A 136 20.43 9.66 -10.76
C GLU A 136 20.79 8.99 -9.43
N ASP A 137 20.05 7.97 -8.97
CA ASP A 137 20.27 7.35 -7.67
C ASP A 137 21.23 6.14 -7.70
N GLU A 138 22.17 6.10 -6.75
CA GLU A 138 23.02 4.93 -6.48
C GLU A 138 22.21 3.78 -5.85
N SER A 139 21.20 4.11 -5.06
CA SER A 139 20.30 3.16 -4.39
C SER A 139 19.21 2.68 -5.33
N ARG A 140 19.45 1.59 -6.06
CA ARG A 140 18.47 0.98 -6.99
C ARG A 140 17.40 0.13 -6.27
N PRO A 141 16.12 0.53 -6.25
CA PRO A 141 15.08 -0.31 -5.67
C PRO A 141 14.75 -1.48 -6.60
N ASP A 142 14.54 -2.66 -6.02
CA ASP A 142 14.08 -3.87 -6.73
C ASP A 142 12.55 -3.88 -6.88
N LEU A 143 11.85 -3.17 -5.98
CA LEU A 143 10.40 -3.09 -5.91
C LEU A 143 9.95 -1.65 -5.67
N TRP A 144 8.95 -1.19 -6.42
CA TRP A 144 8.37 0.15 -6.28
C TRP A 144 6.95 0.10 -5.71
N PHE A 145 6.70 0.92 -4.70
CA PHE A 145 5.39 1.17 -4.13
C PHE A 145 4.86 2.51 -4.61
N VAL A 146 3.80 2.48 -5.42
CA VAL A 146 3.13 3.68 -5.93
C VAL A 146 1.92 3.97 -5.06
N VAL A 147 2.01 4.98 -4.20
CA VAL A 147 0.93 5.36 -3.28
C VAL A 147 0.09 6.46 -3.92
N VAL A 148 -1.10 6.07 -4.37
CA VAL A 148 -2.03 6.94 -5.10
C VAL A 148 -3.11 7.47 -4.16
N PRO A 149 -3.25 8.81 -4.00
CA PRO A 149 -4.32 9.39 -3.20
C PRO A 149 -5.73 9.06 -3.73
N ASP A 150 -6.71 8.93 -2.84
CA ASP A 150 -8.10 8.61 -3.19
C ASP A 150 -8.73 9.59 -4.18
N ARG A 151 -8.31 10.86 -4.16
CA ARG A 151 -8.78 11.87 -5.12
C ARG A 151 -8.48 11.51 -6.57
N VAL A 152 -7.36 10.85 -6.84
CA VAL A 152 -7.06 10.34 -8.20
C VAL A 152 -8.11 9.31 -8.60
N LYS A 153 -8.43 8.35 -7.73
CA LYS A 153 -9.49 7.35 -8.00
C LYS A 153 -10.85 7.99 -8.26
N VAL A 154 -11.18 9.06 -7.54
CA VAL A 154 -12.44 9.80 -7.72
C VAL A 154 -12.51 10.51 -9.08
N HIS A 155 -11.42 11.17 -9.48
CA HIS A 155 -11.37 12.04 -10.66
C HIS A 155 -10.86 11.38 -11.93
N CYS A 156 -10.28 10.18 -11.87
CA CYS A 156 -9.73 9.45 -13.03
C CYS A 156 -10.55 8.22 -13.45
N LYS A 157 -11.67 7.91 -12.76
CA LYS A 157 -12.56 6.79 -13.17
C LYS A 157 -13.34 7.12 -14.45
N PRO A 158 -13.79 6.11 -15.23
CA PRO A 158 -14.64 6.36 -16.39
C PRO A 158 -15.87 7.21 -16.01
N LYS A 159 -16.21 8.18 -16.87
CA LYS A 159 -17.29 9.17 -16.67
C LYS A 159 -17.12 10.10 -15.46
N SER A 160 -15.92 10.20 -14.88
CA SER A 160 -15.61 11.20 -13.86
C SER A 160 -15.54 12.60 -14.43
N ARG A 161 -15.78 13.59 -13.57
CA ARG A 161 -15.54 14.99 -13.87
C ARG A 161 -14.27 15.45 -13.17
N ALA A 162 -13.58 16.39 -13.81
CA ALA A 162 -12.51 17.13 -13.16
C ALA A 162 -13.07 17.82 -11.88
N PRO A 163 -12.24 18.00 -10.84
CA PRO A 163 -12.63 18.83 -9.71
C PRO A 163 -13.06 20.21 -10.20
N LEU A 164 -14.05 20.81 -9.54
CA LEU A 164 -14.30 22.24 -9.72
C LEU A 164 -13.04 22.97 -9.27
N ALA A 165 -12.54 23.91 -10.09
CA ALA A 165 -11.32 24.65 -9.82
C ALA A 165 -11.33 25.15 -8.37
N ARG A 166 -10.24 24.89 -7.63
CA ARG A 166 -10.07 25.47 -6.30
C ARG A 166 -10.16 26.99 -6.44
N PRO A 167 -10.92 27.69 -5.59
CA PRO A 167 -10.78 29.14 -5.52
C PRO A 167 -9.32 29.45 -5.23
N HIS A 168 -8.69 30.26 -6.09
CA HIS A 168 -7.35 30.78 -5.85
C HIS A 168 -7.34 31.41 -4.45
N ARG A 169 -6.55 30.87 -3.52
CA ARG A 169 -6.34 31.53 -2.23
C ARG A 169 -5.38 32.68 -2.51
N PRO A 170 -5.80 33.96 -2.48
CA PRO A 170 -4.85 35.04 -2.67
C PRO A 170 -3.78 34.94 -1.58
N VAL A 171 -2.52 34.98 -1.98
CA VAL A 171 -1.39 35.13 -1.06
C VAL A 171 -1.49 36.53 -0.48
N GLY A 172 -2.07 36.64 0.72
CA GLY A 172 -2.12 37.90 1.46
C GLY A 172 -0.73 38.28 1.98
N PRO A 173 -0.37 39.57 2.03
CA PRO A 173 0.93 40.00 2.55
C PRO A 173 1.08 39.62 4.02
N SER A 174 2.29 39.26 4.43
CA SER A 174 2.63 38.85 5.79
C SER A 174 2.38 40.00 6.77
N GLY A 175 1.29 39.88 7.54
CA GLY A 175 0.91 40.85 8.56
C GLY A 175 0.11 40.16 9.65
N MET A 176 0.78 39.93 10.77
CA MET A 176 0.27 39.45 12.05
C MET A 176 -1.10 40.04 12.43
N GLN A 177 -2.09 39.21 12.77
CA GLN A 177 -2.90 39.27 14.00
C GLN A 177 -3.77 38.01 14.15
N ARG A 178 -3.65 37.39 15.33
CA ARG A 178 -4.48 36.27 15.79
C ARG A 178 -5.87 36.78 16.17
N LYS A 179 -6.95 36.18 15.65
CA LYS A 179 -8.21 36.02 16.39
C LYS A 179 -8.83 34.66 16.12
N LEU A 180 -9.22 34.04 17.22
CA LEU A 180 -9.89 32.75 17.35
C LEU A 180 -11.32 32.89 16.81
N ALA A 181 -11.73 32.02 15.88
CA ALA A 181 -13.13 31.77 15.57
C ALA A 181 -13.29 30.31 15.14
N ILE A 182 -13.75 29.50 16.07
CA ILE A 182 -14.26 28.15 15.85
C ILE A 182 -15.69 28.31 15.34
N SER A 183 -16.01 27.83 14.13
CA SER A 183 -17.33 27.24 13.83
C SER A 183 -17.38 26.64 12.43
N GLY A 184 -17.74 25.35 12.39
CA GLY A 184 -18.69 24.82 11.41
C GLY A 184 -18.23 24.62 9.97
N ALA A 185 -17.72 23.42 9.66
CA ALA A 185 -18.22 22.54 8.59
C ALA A 185 -17.16 21.49 8.17
N ILE A 186 -17.00 20.44 8.97
CA ILE A 186 -16.47 19.16 8.48
C ILE A 186 -17.47 18.08 8.89
N SER A 187 -18.50 17.93 8.07
CA SER A 187 -19.32 16.72 8.07
C SER A 187 -19.86 16.52 6.67
N ARG A 188 -19.20 15.62 5.95
CA ARG A 188 -19.74 14.72 4.92
C ARG A 188 -18.55 14.09 4.23
N TYR A 189 -18.00 13.05 4.84
CA TYR A 189 -17.44 11.85 4.19
C TYR A 189 -16.84 10.97 5.29
N SER A 190 -17.69 10.55 6.24
CA SER A 190 -17.44 9.40 7.10
C SER A 190 -18.57 8.40 6.87
N LYS A 191 -18.41 7.53 5.86
CA LYS A 191 -19.19 6.30 5.80
C LYS A 191 -18.26 5.12 5.52
N SER A 192 -18.05 4.38 6.61
CA SER A 192 -17.91 2.93 6.69
C SER A 192 -16.61 2.29 6.18
N TRP A 193 -15.53 2.49 6.93
CA TRP A 193 -14.70 1.34 7.33
C TRP A 193 -14.91 1.15 8.82
N LYS A 194 -15.67 0.11 9.21
CA LYS A 194 -15.75 -0.31 10.61
C LYS A 194 -14.31 -0.58 11.07
N GLN A 195 -13.78 0.32 11.90
CA GLN A 195 -12.52 0.10 12.59
C GLN A 195 -12.75 -1.09 13.53
N LYS A 196 -12.36 -2.30 13.09
CA LYS A 196 -12.08 -3.37 14.04
C LYS A 196 -10.86 -2.93 14.87
N PRO A 197 -10.80 -3.24 16.17
CA PRO A 197 -9.68 -2.87 17.02
C PRO A 197 -8.38 -3.35 16.34
N ARG A 198 -7.51 -2.40 16.01
CA ARG A 198 -6.22 -2.70 15.40
C ARG A 198 -5.39 -3.38 16.48
N SER A 199 -4.94 -4.60 16.23
CA SER A 199 -3.91 -5.24 17.04
C SER A 199 -2.70 -4.32 17.03
N THR A 200 -2.45 -3.64 18.14
CA THR A 200 -1.25 -2.84 18.33
C THR A 200 -0.08 -3.80 18.43
N CYS A 201 0.94 -3.50 17.64
CA CYS A 201 2.22 -4.21 17.69
C CYS A 201 2.92 -3.79 18.98
N THR A 202 2.76 -4.57 20.04
CA THR A 202 3.60 -4.41 21.22
C THR A 202 4.93 -5.07 20.89
N LYS A 203 6.00 -4.27 20.89
CA LYS A 203 7.38 -4.78 20.78
C LYS A 203 7.72 -5.61 22.01
#